data_AF-A0A3D9BIW9-F1
#
_entry.id   AF-A0A3D9BIW9-F1
#
_cell.length_a   1.000
_cell.length_b   1.000
_cell.length_c   1.000
_cell.angle_alpha   90.00
_cell.angle_beta   90.00
_cell.angle_gamma   90.00
#
_symmetry.space_group_name_H-M   'P 1'
#
loop_
_entity.id
_entity.type
_entity.pdbx_description
1 polymer ?
#
loop_
_entity_poly.entity_id
_entity_poly.type
_entity_poly.pdbx_seq_one_letter_code
_entity_poly.pdbx_strand_id
1 'polypeptide(L)'
;MIDRHSFLTLEGDIDSNIYYVEKGSLRIFIRDEDQERTIRFGYKENIIVCLDSFLSEKPTDFYIQAIKKTEIKVASKKDFYEFIKSSDDNLKLWTLILEDLVLQQIEREKDLLINSPKERYDRVLKRSPKLFQEVPNKHIANYLRMSPETLSRLKKS
;
A
#
# COMPACT_ATOMS: atom_id res chain seq x y z
N MET A 1 1.60 17.23 5.89
CA MET A 1 2.76 16.46 6.41
C MET A 1 2.27 15.60 7.55
N ILE A 2 2.67 14.34 7.61
CA ILE A 2 2.20 13.32 8.55
C ILE A 2 3.39 12.81 9.35
N ASP A 3 3.25 12.79 10.66
CA ASP A 3 4.30 12.30 11.55
C ASP A 3 4.43 10.77 11.48
N ARG A 4 5.60 10.30 11.88
CA ARG A 4 5.87 8.86 11.95
C ARG A 4 4.88 8.20 12.93
N HIS A 5 4.35 7.04 12.54
CA HIS A 5 3.34 6.25 13.28
C HIS A 5 1.93 6.85 13.36
N SER A 6 1.72 8.06 12.84
CA SER A 6 0.38 8.62 12.69
C SER A 6 -0.43 7.84 11.65
N PHE A 7 -1.74 7.83 11.84
CA PHE A 7 -2.70 7.16 10.97
C PHE A 7 -3.39 8.17 10.06
N LEU A 8 -3.60 7.77 8.80
CA LEU A 8 -4.49 8.45 7.86
C LEU A 8 -5.91 7.87 7.94
N THR A 9 -5.98 6.57 8.24
CA THR A 9 -7.22 5.80 8.29
C THR A 9 -7.10 4.79 9.41
N LEU A 10 -8.17 4.64 10.19
CA LEU A 10 -8.36 3.61 11.19
C LEU A 10 -9.46 2.64 10.73
N GLU A 11 -9.45 1.45 11.31
CA GLU A 11 -10.58 0.52 11.21
C GLU A 11 -11.87 1.21 11.66
N GLY A 12 -12.95 0.99 10.90
CA GLY A 12 -14.25 1.62 11.11
C GLY A 12 -14.42 2.98 10.42
N ASP A 13 -13.34 3.60 9.93
CA ASP A 13 -13.45 4.87 9.20
C ASP A 13 -14.07 4.67 7.81
N ILE A 14 -14.77 5.69 7.34
CA ILE A 14 -15.14 5.83 5.93
C ILE A 14 -14.11 6.74 5.26
N ASP A 15 -13.13 6.16 4.57
CA ASP A 15 -12.08 6.92 3.90
C ASP A 15 -12.44 7.19 2.44
N SER A 16 -12.81 8.45 2.19
CA SER A 16 -13.16 8.96 0.87
C SER A 16 -12.02 9.77 0.24
N ASN A 17 -10.77 9.57 0.65
CA ASN A 17 -9.63 10.30 0.10
C ASN A 17 -8.72 9.43 -0.77
N ILE A 18 -8.02 10.10 -1.68
CA ILE A 18 -6.88 9.57 -2.43
C ILE A 18 -5.62 10.35 -2.04
N TYR A 19 -4.54 9.62 -1.80
CA TYR A 19 -3.28 10.16 -1.30
C TYR A 19 -2.17 9.95 -2.33
N TYR A 20 -1.44 11.01 -2.66
CA TYR A 20 -0.21 10.91 -3.45
C TYR A 20 1.00 11.15 -2.54
N VAL A 21 1.92 10.19 -2.49
CA VAL A 21 3.09 10.25 -1.60
C VAL A 21 4.23 11.00 -2.29
N GLU A 22 4.55 12.18 -1.78
CA GLU A 22 5.68 12.98 -2.26
C GLU A 22 7.00 12.53 -1.64
N LYS A 23 6.98 12.26 -0.34
CA LYS A 23 8.12 11.72 0.43
C LYS A 23 7.62 10.87 1.58
N GLY A 24 8.46 9.96 2.06
CA GLY A 24 8.13 9.11 3.20
C GLY A 24 7.65 7.73 2.77
N SER A 25 6.99 7.04 3.70
CA SER A 25 6.39 5.75 3.39
C SER A 25 5.22 5.43 4.32
N LEU A 26 4.21 4.79 3.74
CA LEU A 26 2.96 4.37 4.33
C LEU A 26 2.83 2.84 4.21
N ARG A 27 2.02 2.25 5.09
CA ARG A 27 1.53 0.87 4.94
C ARG A 27 0.02 0.83 5.07
N ILE A 28 -0.57 -0.12 4.37
CA ILE A 28 -1.97 -0.54 4.54
C ILE A 28 -1.98 -1.93 5.15
N PHE A 29 -2.70 -2.13 6.24
CA PHE A 29 -2.75 -3.40 6.96
C PHE A 29 -4.10 -3.60 7.67
N ILE A 30 -4.43 -4.85 7.99
CA ILE A 30 -5.49 -5.20 8.94
C ILE A 30 -4.87 -5.66 10.26
N ARG A 31 -5.64 -5.65 11.34
CA ARG A 31 -5.28 -6.31 12.59
C ARG A 31 -6.12 -7.59 12.74
N ASP A 32 -5.46 -8.70 13.01
CA ASP A 32 -6.07 -10.03 13.18
C ASP A 32 -5.45 -10.67 14.42
N GLU A 33 -6.26 -10.89 15.47
CA GLU A 33 -5.82 -11.47 16.77
C GLU A 33 -4.51 -10.84 17.30
N ASP A 34 -4.49 -9.51 17.38
CA ASP A 34 -3.32 -8.67 17.76
C ASP A 34 -2.13 -8.69 16.78
N GLN A 35 -2.21 -9.43 15.69
CA GLN A 35 -1.20 -9.42 14.63
C GLN A 35 -1.57 -8.46 13.51
N GLU A 36 -0.67 -7.53 13.21
CA GLU A 36 -0.81 -6.69 12.02
C GLU A 36 -0.46 -7.49 10.77
N ARG A 37 -1.24 -7.33 9.70
CA ARG A 37 -1.04 -8.03 8.43
C ARG A 37 -1.00 -7.03 7.29
N THR A 38 0.21 -6.67 6.87
CA THR A 38 0.43 -5.68 5.82
C THR A 38 0.05 -6.24 4.44
N ILE A 39 -0.76 -5.48 3.73
CA ILE A 39 -1.23 -5.83 2.38
C ILE A 39 -0.62 -4.96 1.28
N ARG A 40 -0.18 -3.74 1.61
CA ARG A 40 0.34 -2.78 0.62
C ARG A 40 1.26 -1.76 1.29
N PHE A 41 2.20 -1.23 0.52
CA PHE A 41 3.05 -0.11 0.89
C PHE A 41 2.85 1.04 -0.08
N GLY A 42 3.04 2.27 0.42
CA GLY A 42 3.21 3.45 -0.40
C GLY A 42 4.50 4.15 -0.04
N TYR A 43 5.22 4.61 -1.04
CA TYR A 43 6.39 5.50 -0.90
C TYR A 43 6.37 6.49 -2.06
N LYS A 44 7.43 7.27 -2.22
CA LYS A 44 7.53 8.33 -3.24
C LYS A 44 6.94 7.90 -4.59
N GLU A 45 6.11 8.76 -5.16
CA GLU A 45 5.41 8.61 -6.45
C GLU A 45 4.27 7.58 -6.45
N ASN A 46 3.93 6.96 -5.31
CA ASN A 46 2.77 6.08 -5.24
C ASN A 46 1.48 6.83 -4.93
N ILE A 47 0.41 6.32 -5.52
CA ILE A 47 -0.97 6.59 -5.11
C ILE A 47 -1.36 5.57 -4.05
N ILE A 48 -1.95 6.04 -2.96
CA ILE A 48 -2.49 5.24 -1.87
C ILE A 48 -3.96 5.60 -1.67
N VAL A 49 -4.79 4.57 -1.57
CA VAL A 49 -6.24 4.68 -1.37
C VAL A 49 -6.66 3.52 -0.48
N CYS A 50 -7.55 3.77 0.47
CA CYS A 50 -8.30 2.72 1.15
C CYS A 50 -9.39 2.20 0.20
N LEU A 51 -8.99 1.37 -0.77
CA LEU A 51 -9.78 1.15 -1.99
C LEU A 51 -11.16 0.56 -1.73
N ASP A 52 -11.30 -0.30 -0.73
CA ASP A 52 -12.58 -0.86 -0.29
C ASP A 52 -13.55 0.23 0.16
N SER A 53 -13.13 1.12 1.05
CA SER A 53 -13.96 2.22 1.57
C SER A 53 -14.16 3.32 0.53
N PHE A 54 -13.11 3.69 -0.20
CA PHE A 54 -13.17 4.71 -1.24
C PHE A 54 -14.19 4.34 -2.32
N LEU A 55 -14.24 3.07 -2.74
CA LEU A 55 -15.19 2.62 -3.75
C LEU A 55 -16.59 2.38 -3.18
N SER A 56 -16.70 1.69 -2.05
CA SER A 56 -18.00 1.26 -1.49
C SER A 56 -18.70 2.32 -0.64
N GLU A 57 -17.98 3.34 -0.18
CA GLU A 57 -18.42 4.34 0.80
C GLU A 57 -18.89 3.73 2.12
N LYS A 58 -18.27 2.59 2.48
CA LYS A 58 -18.53 1.86 3.74
C LYS A 58 -17.31 1.91 4.65
N PRO A 59 -17.50 1.65 5.96
CA PRO A 59 -16.39 1.46 6.89
C PRO A 59 -15.37 0.44 6.39
N THR A 60 -14.09 0.70 6.61
CA THR A 60 -12.99 -0.21 6.26
C THR A 60 -12.52 -1.06 7.44
N ASP A 61 -11.93 -2.22 7.14
CA ASP A 61 -11.13 -3.01 8.08
C ASP A 61 -9.64 -2.62 8.06
N PHE A 62 -9.23 -1.73 7.16
CA PHE A 62 -7.84 -1.34 6.98
C PHE A 62 -7.42 -0.16 7.84
N TYR A 63 -6.16 -0.22 8.22
CA TYR A 63 -5.40 0.90 8.76
C TYR A 63 -4.44 1.41 7.68
N ILE A 64 -4.35 2.73 7.54
CA ILE A 64 -3.29 3.38 6.76
C ILE A 64 -2.40 4.16 7.72
N GLN A 65 -1.13 3.75 7.83
CA GLN A 65 -0.20 4.32 8.81
C GLN A 65 1.12 4.74 8.17
N ALA A 66 1.63 5.89 8.61
CA ALA A 66 2.97 6.35 8.28
C ALA A 66 4.05 5.52 8.98
N ILE A 67 4.97 4.97 8.18
CA ILE A 67 6.12 4.20 8.64
C ILE A 67 7.27 5.14 9.06
N LYS A 68 7.43 6.23 8.31
CA LYS A 68 8.36 7.34 8.56
C LYS A 68 7.61 8.66 8.33
N LYS A 69 8.22 9.79 8.69
CA LYS A 69 7.65 11.12 8.42
C LYS A 69 7.32 11.24 6.93
N THR A 70 6.07 11.56 6.59
CA THR A 70 5.54 11.45 5.22
C THR A 70 4.92 12.76 4.75
N GLU A 71 5.25 13.16 3.54
CA GLU A 71 4.64 14.28 2.81
C GLU A 71 3.69 13.71 1.77
N ILE A 72 2.43 14.13 1.82
CA ILE A 72 1.38 13.66 0.92
C ILE A 72 0.58 14.85 0.37
N LYS A 73 0.08 14.67 -0.84
CA LYS A 73 -1.08 15.43 -1.36
C LYS A 73 -2.33 14.59 -1.15
N VAL A 74 -3.45 15.26 -0.88
CA VAL A 74 -4.73 14.62 -0.62
C VAL A 74 -5.77 15.25 -1.55
N ALA A 75 -6.61 14.42 -2.16
CA ALA A 75 -7.83 14.87 -2.81
C ALA A 75 -9.02 14.07 -2.26
N SER A 76 -10.14 14.75 -2.06
CA SER A 76 -11.39 14.06 -1.74
C SER A 76 -11.86 13.27 -2.96
N LYS A 77 -12.68 12.24 -2.75
CA LYS A 77 -13.31 11.45 -3.82
C LYS A 77 -14.09 12.37 -4.76
N LYS A 78 -14.76 13.38 -4.22
CA LYS A 78 -15.51 14.38 -4.99
C LYS A 78 -14.58 15.14 -5.93
N ASP A 79 -13.54 15.79 -5.41
CA ASP A 79 -12.63 16.62 -6.20
C ASP A 79 -11.87 15.76 -7.22
N PHE A 80 -11.47 14.55 -6.82
CA PHE A 80 -10.82 13.59 -7.70
C PHE A 80 -11.76 13.17 -8.84
N TYR A 81 -13.03 12.89 -8.56
CA TYR A 81 -14.01 12.53 -9.58
C TYR A 81 -14.40 13.67 -10.50
N GLU A 82 -14.43 14.91 -10.01
CA GLU A 82 -14.57 16.09 -10.85
C GLU A 82 -13.37 16.23 -11.80
N PHE A 83 -12.15 16.05 -11.29
CA PHE A 83 -10.93 16.07 -12.10
C PHE A 83 -10.91 14.99 -13.19
N ILE A 84 -11.17 13.72 -12.87
CA ILE A 84 -11.12 12.63 -13.86
C ILE A 84 -12.20 12.76 -14.93
N LYS A 85 -13.35 13.39 -14.60
CA LYS A 85 -14.45 13.61 -15.55
C LYS A 85 -14.29 14.89 -16.38
N SER A 86 -13.32 15.75 -16.04
CA SER A 86 -13.11 17.00 -16.75
C SER A 86 -12.52 16.84 -18.16
N SER A 87 -11.91 15.69 -18.48
CA SER A 87 -11.40 15.38 -19.81
C SER A 87 -11.28 13.87 -20.06
N ASP A 88 -11.36 13.46 -21.32
CA ASP A 88 -11.15 12.06 -21.71
C ASP A 88 -9.74 11.55 -21.37
N ASP A 89 -8.74 12.43 -21.40
CA ASP A 89 -7.36 12.05 -21.08
C ASP A 89 -7.19 11.79 -19.58
N ASN A 90 -7.88 12.54 -18.72
CA ASN A 90 -7.89 12.26 -17.28
C ASN A 90 -8.64 10.96 -16.97
N LEU A 91 -9.71 10.66 -17.70
CA LEU A 91 -10.41 9.38 -17.58
C LEU A 91 -9.53 8.20 -18.02
N LYS A 92 -8.81 8.32 -19.14
CA LYS A 92 -7.83 7.31 -19.57
C LYS A 92 -6.72 7.11 -18.54
N LEU A 93 -6.19 8.20 -17.98
CA LEU A 93 -5.20 8.13 -16.89
C LEU A 93 -5.74 7.35 -15.70
N TRP A 94 -7.00 7.60 -15.31
CA TRP A 94 -7.62 6.86 -14.22
C TRP A 94 -7.80 5.38 -14.53
N THR A 95 -8.21 5.03 -15.75
CA THR A 95 -8.28 3.62 -16.20
C THR A 95 -6.92 2.92 -16.06
N LEU A 96 -5.83 3.56 -16.51
CA LEU A 96 -4.48 2.99 -16.37
C LEU A 96 -4.08 2.79 -14.90
N ILE A 97 -4.43 3.72 -14.02
CA ILE A 97 -4.18 3.58 -12.57
C ILE A 97 -4.96 2.38 -12.01
N LEU A 98 -6.24 2.22 -12.38
CA LEU A 98 -7.04 1.08 -11.93
C LEU A 98 -6.50 -0.26 -12.44
N GLU A 99 -6.08 -0.33 -13.70
CA GLU A 99 -5.45 -1.52 -14.27
C GLU A 99 -4.18 -1.92 -13.50
N ASP A 100 -3.31 -0.95 -13.20
CA ASP A 100 -2.11 -1.18 -12.39
C ASP A 100 -2.46 -1.64 -10.96
N LEU A 101 -3.46 -1.03 -10.31
CA LEU A 101 -3.92 -1.44 -8.98
C LEU A 101 -4.42 -2.90 -8.98
N VAL A 102 -5.16 -3.31 -10.01
CA VAL A 102 -5.66 -4.68 -10.19
C VAL A 102 -4.51 -5.65 -10.44
N LEU A 103 -3.56 -5.32 -11.31
CA LEU A 103 -2.38 -6.15 -11.55
C LEU A 103 -1.55 -6.36 -10.28
N GLN A 104 -1.36 -5.31 -9.48
CA GLN A 104 -0.68 -5.41 -8.19
C GLN A 104 -1.44 -6.29 -7.19
N GLN A 105 -2.77 -6.23 -7.20
CA GLN A 105 -3.61 -7.10 -6.37
C GLN A 105 -3.47 -8.57 -6.78
N ILE A 106 -3.49 -8.87 -8.08
CA ILE A 106 -3.27 -10.23 -8.61
C ILE A 106 -1.87 -10.74 -8.24
N GLU A 107 -0.83 -9.91 -8.35
CA GLU A 107 0.52 -10.30 -7.94
C GLU A 107 0.61 -10.55 -6.43
N ARG A 108 -0.14 -9.78 -5.62
CA ARG A 108 -0.22 -10.01 -4.18
C ARG A 108 -0.89 -11.35 -3.85
N GLU A 109 -1.96 -11.70 -4.54
CA GLU A 109 -2.66 -12.99 -4.39
C GLU A 109 -1.75 -14.16 -4.74
N LYS A 110 -1.02 -14.09 -5.86
CA LYS A 110 -0.01 -15.09 -6.22
C LYS A 110 1.01 -15.29 -5.11
N ASP A 111 1.53 -14.21 -4.52
CA ASP A 111 2.48 -14.33 -3.41
C ASP A 111 1.88 -14.99 -2.17
N LEU A 112 0.59 -14.78 -1.88
CA LEU A 112 -0.08 -15.39 -0.73
C LEU A 112 -0.22 -16.90 -0.89
N LEU A 113 -0.34 -17.40 -2.13
CA LEU A 113 -0.41 -18.83 -2.45
C LEU A 113 0.96 -19.53 -2.41
N ILE A 114 2.07 -18.78 -2.46
CA ILE A 114 3.41 -19.34 -2.44
C ILE A 114 3.84 -19.63 -1.00
N ASN A 115 4.14 -20.89 -0.72
CA ASN A 115 4.60 -21.33 0.61
C ASN A 115 6.07 -20.97 0.89
N SER A 116 6.93 -21.03 -0.14
CA SER A 116 8.38 -20.80 0.00
C SER A 116 8.70 -19.34 0.34
N PRO A 117 9.29 -19.04 1.52
CA PRO A 117 9.67 -17.68 1.88
C PRO A 117 10.70 -17.09 0.90
N LYS A 118 11.65 -17.92 0.43
CA LYS A 118 12.66 -17.49 -0.54
C LYS A 118 12.02 -17.07 -1.87
N GLU A 119 11.09 -17.87 -2.36
CA GLU A 119 10.42 -17.57 -3.63
C GLU A 119 9.58 -16.28 -3.54
N ARG A 120 8.82 -16.09 -2.44
CA ARG A 120 8.12 -14.81 -2.20
C ARG A 120 9.08 -13.63 -2.17
N TYR A 121 10.21 -13.76 -1.48
CA TYR A 121 11.22 -12.72 -1.43
C TYR A 121 11.78 -12.39 -2.83
N ASP A 122 12.20 -13.40 -3.59
CA ASP A 122 12.81 -13.23 -4.91
C ASP A 122 11.82 -12.58 -5.90
N ARG A 123 10.53 -12.98 -5.87
CA ARG A 123 9.46 -12.35 -6.67
C ARG A 123 9.29 -10.88 -6.35
N VAL A 124 9.19 -10.53 -5.07
CA VAL A 124 8.99 -9.15 -4.63
C VAL A 124 10.21 -8.28 -4.93
N LEU A 125 11.42 -8.81 -4.73
CA LEU A 125 12.66 -8.12 -5.07
C LEU A 125 12.75 -7.82 -6.57
N LYS A 126 12.36 -8.78 -7.41
CA LYS A 126 12.36 -8.60 -8.86
C LYS A 126 11.36 -7.54 -9.32
N ARG A 127 10.14 -7.54 -8.79
CA ARG A 127 9.09 -6.60 -9.24
C ARG A 127 9.20 -5.21 -8.60
N SER A 128 9.69 -5.12 -7.36
CA SER A 128 9.77 -3.87 -6.60
C SER A 128 11.04 -3.79 -5.75
N PRO A 129 12.22 -3.60 -6.39
CA PRO A 129 13.48 -3.49 -5.67
C PRO A 129 13.52 -2.23 -4.77
N LYS A 130 12.83 -1.16 -5.17
CA LYS A 130 12.74 0.09 -4.38
C LYS A 130 12.08 -0.11 -3.02
N LEU A 131 11.18 -1.09 -2.88
CA LEU A 131 10.56 -1.43 -1.59
C LEU A 131 11.60 -1.64 -0.48
N PHE A 132 12.70 -2.34 -0.82
CA PHE A 132 13.75 -2.70 0.13
C PHE A 132 14.67 -1.53 0.52
N GLN A 133 14.52 -0.38 -0.15
CA GLN A 133 15.20 0.87 0.16
C GLN A 133 14.28 1.82 0.96
N GLU A 134 12.98 1.77 0.66
CA GLU A 134 12.01 2.73 1.22
C GLU A 134 11.37 2.30 2.54
N VAL A 135 11.30 0.98 2.78
CA VAL A 135 10.56 0.38 3.89
C VAL A 135 11.50 -0.41 4.80
N PRO A 136 11.42 -0.25 6.14
CA PRO A 136 12.19 -1.04 7.10
C PRO A 136 11.89 -2.55 6.98
N ASN A 137 12.93 -3.38 7.11
CA ASN A 137 12.84 -4.84 6.99
C ASN A 137 11.73 -5.47 7.85
N LYS A 138 11.44 -4.92 9.04
CA LYS A 138 10.36 -5.44 9.91
C LYS A 138 9.01 -5.46 9.19
N HIS A 139 8.66 -4.38 8.49
CA HIS A 139 7.39 -4.32 7.75
C HIS A 139 7.44 -5.18 6.48
N ILE A 140 8.58 -5.22 5.79
CA ILE A 140 8.76 -6.09 4.62
C ILE A 140 8.59 -7.57 5.01
N ALA A 141 9.17 -8.01 6.13
CA ALA A 141 9.04 -9.38 6.62
C ALA A 141 7.57 -9.74 6.91
N ASN A 142 6.84 -8.81 7.53
CA ASN A 142 5.40 -8.95 7.77
C ASN A 142 4.60 -9.10 6.46
N TYR A 143 4.86 -8.24 5.47
CA TYR A 143 4.24 -8.33 4.14
C TYR A 143 4.53 -9.66 3.44
N LEU A 144 5.78 -10.13 3.52
CA LEU A 144 6.25 -11.40 2.96
C LEU A 144 5.86 -12.64 3.80
N ARG A 145 5.07 -12.47 4.87
CA ARG A 145 4.61 -13.55 5.76
C ARG A 145 5.76 -14.40 6.31
N MET A 146 6.83 -13.74 6.76
CA MET A 146 8.01 -14.40 7.34
C MET A 146 8.56 -13.62 8.54
N SER A 147 9.43 -14.26 9.32
CA SER A 147 10.10 -13.58 10.43
C SER A 147 11.16 -12.58 9.93
N PRO A 148 11.45 -11.49 10.67
CA PRO A 148 12.54 -10.57 10.34
C PRO A 148 13.91 -11.25 10.19
N GLU A 149 14.18 -12.29 10.99
CA GLU A 149 15.40 -13.09 10.94
C GLU A 149 15.48 -13.88 9.63
N THR A 150 14.35 -14.46 9.21
CA THR A 150 14.24 -15.18 7.92
C THR A 150 14.56 -14.24 6.76
N LEU A 151 13.95 -13.04 6.74
CA LEU A 151 14.25 -12.03 5.74
C LEU A 151 15.73 -11.62 5.78
N SER A 152 16.28 -11.40 6.98
CA SER A 152 17.69 -11.01 7.12
C SER A 152 18.65 -12.07 6.59
N ARG A 153 18.32 -13.37 6.73
CA ARG A 153 19.13 -14.47 6.16
C ARG A 153 19.08 -14.46 4.64
N LEU A 154 17.88 -14.27 4.06
CA LEU A 154 17.69 -14.21 2.60
C LEU A 154 18.41 -13.03 1.95
N LYS A 155 18.48 -11.86 2.61
CA LYS A 155 19.20 -10.69 2.10
C LYS A 155 20.74 -10.84 2.11
N LYS A 156 21.27 -11.78 2.88
CA LYS A 156 22.71 -12.03 3.02
C LYS A 156 23.23 -13.17 2.12
N SER A 157 22.31 -13.91 1.50
CA SER A 157 22.61 -14.99 0.55
C SER A 157 22.71 -14.42 -0.86
#